data_AF-F3L4G2-F1
#
_entry.id   AF-F3L4G2-F1
#
_cell.length_a   1.000
_cell.length_b   1.000
_cell.length_c   1.000
_cell.angle_alpha   90.00
_cell.angle_beta   90.00
_cell.angle_gamma   90.00
#
_symmetry.space_group_name_H-M   'P 1'
#
loop_
_entity.id
_entity.type
_entity.pdbx_description
1 polymer ?
#
loop_
_entity_poly.entity_id
_entity_poly.type
_entity_poly.pdbx_seq_one_letter_code
_entity_poly.pdbx_strand_id
1 'polypeptide(L)' 'MYWRALAPNDEGFYRVGLNLRMADPGVVADLPLDQFDGLDTWQRTVCPECVVADVF' A
#
# COMPACT_ATOMS: atom_id res chain seq x y z
N MET A 1 8.15 -9.97 -7.30
CA MET A 1 8.56 -8.79 -8.10
C MET A 1 8.26 -7.55 -7.29
N TYR A 2 9.18 -6.59 -7.24
CA TYR A 2 9.01 -5.33 -6.52
C TYR A 2 9.56 -4.18 -7.36
N TRP A 3 9.05 -2.98 -7.13
CA TRP A 3 9.60 -1.73 -7.64
C TRP A 3 10.28 -0.97 -6.50
N ARG A 4 11.34 -0.23 -6.81
CA ARG A 4 12.01 0.69 -5.88
C ARG A 4 12.31 2.00 -6.59
N ALA A 5 12.12 3.11 -5.90
CA ALA A 5 12.48 4.43 -6.40
C ALA A 5 13.98 4.53 -6.72
N LEU A 6 14.31 5.27 -7.78
CA LEU A 6 15.70 5.48 -8.20
C LEU A 6 16.48 6.38 -7.23
N ALA A 7 15.78 7.32 -6.59
CA ALA A 7 16.32 8.25 -5.61
C ALA A 7 15.53 8.16 -4.29
N PRO A 8 16.17 8.45 -3.14
CA PRO A 8 15.47 8.58 -1.87
C PRO A 8 14.62 9.87 -1.83
N ASN A 9 13.69 9.94 -0.87
CA ASN A 9 13.01 11.19 -0.54
C ASN A 9 13.94 12.14 0.27
N ASP A 10 13.42 13.31 0.64
CA ASP A 10 14.18 14.34 1.37
C ASP A 10 14.68 13.88 2.76
N GLU A 11 14.08 12.82 3.30
CA GLU A 11 14.47 12.19 4.58
C GLU A 11 15.50 11.05 4.38
N GLY A 12 15.88 10.74 3.14
CA GLY A 12 16.84 9.67 2.82
C GLY A 12 16.22 8.29 2.64
N PHE A 13 14.89 8.13 2.72
CA PHE A 13 14.20 6.86 2.56
C PHE A 13 13.84 6.56 1.10
N TYR A 14 13.96 5.29 0.70
CA TYR A 14 13.50 4.82 -0.61
C TYR A 14 12.05 4.36 -0.56
N ARG A 15 11.25 4.82 -1.52
CA ARG A 15 9.91 4.25 -1.76
C ARG A 15 10.04 2.90 -2.46
N VAL A 16 9.26 1.93 -2.02
CA VAL A 16 9.16 0.60 -2.62
C VAL A 16 7.69 0.27 -2.90
N GLY A 17 7.45 -0.44 -3.99
CA GLY A 17 6.14 -1.00 -4.32
C GLY A 17 6.26 -2.52 -4.32
N LEU A 18 5.50 -3.19 -3.46
CA LEU A 18 5.44 -4.64 -3.40
C LEU A 18 4.03 -5.10 -3.75
N ASN A 19 3.94 -6.18 -4.53
CA ASN A 19 2.68 -6.85 -4.75
C ASN A 19 2.51 -7.97 -3.71
N LEU A 20 1.46 -7.87 -2.88
CA LEU A 20 1.21 -8.78 -1.75
C LEU A 20 0.22 -9.90 -2.06
N ARG A 21 -0.22 -10.06 -3.32
CA ARG A 21 -1.31 -11.00 -3.69
C ARG A 21 -1.07 -12.47 -3.34
N MET A 22 0.18 -12.86 -3.09
CA MET A 22 0.59 -14.22 -2.75
C MET A 22 1.02 -14.36 -1.29
N ALA A 23 0.96 -13.29 -0.50
CA ALA A 23 1.22 -13.36 0.93
C ALA A 23 0.06 -14.08 1.62
N ASP A 24 0.36 -14.76 2.72
CA ASP A 24 -0.68 -15.26 3.62
C ASP A 24 -1.50 -14.06 4.13
N PRO A 25 -2.84 -14.07 4.00
CA PRO A 25 -3.70 -12.96 4.44
C PRO A 25 -3.48 -12.57 5.89
N GLY A 26 -3.22 -13.53 6.79
CA GLY A 26 -2.98 -13.26 8.20
C GLY A 26 -1.69 -12.49 8.46
N VAL A 27 -0.71 -12.57 7.56
CA VAL A 27 0.57 -11.83 7.69
C VAL A 27 0.44 -10.38 7.24
N VAL A 28 -0.54 -10.07 6.39
CA VAL A 28 -0.75 -8.72 5.84
C VAL A 28 -1.98 -8.02 6.41
N ALA A 29 -2.81 -8.72 7.19
CA ALA A 29 -4.10 -8.26 7.70
C ALA A 29 -4.02 -6.90 8.42
N ASP A 30 -3.04 -6.72 9.29
CA ASP A 30 -2.91 -5.53 10.16
C ASP A 30 -2.13 -4.38 9.51
N LEU A 31 -1.73 -4.52 8.23
CA LEU A 31 -1.03 -3.44 7.54
C LEU A 31 -1.98 -2.25 7.34
N PRO A 32 -1.55 -1.01 7.61
CA PRO A 32 -2.36 0.17 7.36
C PRO A 32 -2.76 0.26 5.88
N LEU A 33 -4.03 0.56 5.65
CA LEU A 33 -4.57 0.67 4.30
C LEU A 33 -4.91 2.11 3.96
N ASP A 34 -4.42 2.54 2.81
CA ASP A 34 -4.78 3.81 2.22
C ASP A 34 -5.27 3.54 0.80
N GLN A 35 -6.57 3.77 0.59
CA GLN A 35 -7.26 3.30 -0.60
C GLN A 35 -7.12 4.33 -1.72
N PHE A 36 -6.67 3.88 -2.87
CA PHE A 36 -6.64 4.67 -4.10
C PHE A 36 -7.36 3.91 -5.20
N ASP A 37 -8.41 4.52 -5.76
CA ASP A 37 -9.07 4.00 -6.95
C ASP A 37 -8.29 4.45 -8.19
N GLY A 38 -7.58 3.51 -8.82
CA GLY A 38 -6.80 3.76 -10.03
C GLY A 38 -7.51 3.44 -11.35
N LEU A 39 -8.81 3.10 -11.33
CA LEU A 39 -9.56 2.71 -12.53
C LEU A 39 -10.55 3.80 -12.96
N ASP A 40 -11.47 4.17 -12.07
CA ASP A 40 -12.61 5.01 -12.43
C ASP A 40 -12.44 6.47 -11.98
N THR A 41 -12.30 6.69 -10.68
CA THR A 41 -12.38 8.04 -10.09
C THR A 41 -11.03 8.71 -9.90
N TRP A 42 -9.93 7.94 -9.85
CA TRP A 42 -8.59 8.46 -9.55
C TRP A 42 -8.51 9.17 -8.18
N GLN A 43 -9.38 8.78 -7.25
CA GLN A 43 -9.48 9.38 -5.92
C GLN A 43 -8.81 8.52 -4.86
N ARG A 44 -8.23 9.22 -3.87
CA ARG A 44 -7.68 8.62 -2.66
C ARG A 44 -8.67 8.82 -1.50
N THR A 45 -8.97 7.73 -0.81
CA THR A 45 -9.74 7.72 0.43
C THR A 45 -8.80 7.39 1.56
N VAL A 46 -8.60 8.35 2.46
CA VAL A 46 -7.73 8.17 3.64
C VAL A 46 -8.59 7.70 4.79
N CYS A 47 -8.23 6.55 5.35
CA CYS A 47 -8.81 6.01 6.58
C CYS A 47 -7.65 5.68 7.53
N PRO A 48 -7.40 6.50 8.56
CA PRO A 48 -6.25 6.34 9.46
C PRO A 48 -6.25 5.03 10.24
N GLU A 49 -7.44 4.49 10.53
CA GLU A 49 -7.66 3.28 11.31
C GLU A 49 -7.87 2.03 10.47
N CYS A 50 -8.01 2.16 9.14
CA CYS A 50 -8.29 1.01 8.28
C CYS A 50 -7.03 0.17 8.07
N VAL A 51 -7.24 -1.14 8.06
CA VAL A 51 -6.22 -2.13 7.75
C VAL A 51 -6.60 -2.93 6.52
N VAL A 52 -5.64 -3.66 5.97
CA VAL A 52 -5.83 -4.54 4.83
C VAL A 52 -6.98 -5.52 5.06
N ALA A 53 -7.20 -6.01 6.28
CA ALA A 53 -8.32 -6.91 6.59
C ALA A 53 -9.73 -6.32 6.41
N ASP A 54 -9.90 -4.99 6.41
CA ASP A 54 -11.22 -4.34 6.32
C ASP A 54 -11.83 -4.36 4.90
N VAL A 55 -11.06 -4.81 3.90
CA VAL A 55 -11.47 -4.86 2.48
C VAL A 55 -11.49 -6.27 1.89
N PHE A 56 -11.33 -7.32 2.70
CA PHE A 56 -11.49 -8.73 2.29
C PHE A 56 -12.83 -9.32 2.69
#